data_AF-M0JER8-F1
#
_entry.id   AF-M0JER8-F1
#
_cell.length_a   1.000
_cell.length_b   1.000
_cell.length_c   1.000
_cell.angle_alpha   90.00
_cell.angle_beta   90.00
_cell.angle_gamma   90.00
#
_symmetry.space_group_name_H-M   'P 1'
#
loop_
_entity.id
_entity.type
_entity.pdbx_description
1 polymer ?
#
loop_
_entity_poly.entity_id
_entity_poly.type
_entity_poly.pdbx_seq_one_letter_code
_entity_poly.pdbx_strand_id
1 'polypeptide(L)' 'MQLVQALTRCESTVARAHLEEALKQCRALPPTPLVECPVCGRTGLPERIRMHDCPTAARDS' A
#
# COMPACT_ATOMS: atom_id res chain seq x y z
N MET A 1 -5.47 -2.71 -8.05
CA MET A 1 -4.48 -3.76 -7.73
C MET A 1 -4.05 -4.45 -9.03
N GLN A 2 -2.74 -4.55 -9.31
CA GLN A 2 -2.21 -4.97 -10.62
C GLN A 2 -2.56 -6.43 -11.01
N LEU A 3 -2.65 -7.35 -10.04
CA LEU A 3 -3.01 -8.75 -10.29
C LEU A 3 -4.41 -8.93 -10.89
N VAL A 4 -5.37 -8.08 -10.50
CA VAL A 4 -6.74 -8.11 -11.04
C VAL A 4 -6.76 -7.73 -12.53
N GLN A 5 -5.91 -6.79 -12.94
CA GLN A 5 -5.78 -6.39 -14.34
C GLN A 5 -5.05 -7.46 -15.18
N ALA A 6 -4.09 -8.17 -14.58
CA ALA A 6 -3.43 -9.29 -15.24
C ALA A 6 -4.41 -10.43 -15.53
N LEU A 7 -5.31 -10.76 -14.58
CA LEU A 7 -6.32 -11.80 -14.75
C LEU A 7 -7.27 -11.55 -15.92
N THR A 8 -7.69 -10.30 -16.16
CA THR A 8 -8.62 -9.97 -17.25
C THR A 8 -7.99 -10.05 -18.64
N ARG A 9 -6.65 -10.07 -18.74
CA ARG A 9 -5.92 -10.12 -20.01
C ARG A 9 -5.16 -11.43 -20.22
N CYS A 10 -5.29 -12.38 -19.29
CA CYS A 10 -4.51 -13.61 -19.28
C CYS A 10 -5.25 -14.72 -20.04
N GLU A 11 -4.65 -15.20 -21.13
CA GLU A 11 -5.19 -16.31 -21.93
C GLU A 11 -4.68 -17.68 -21.45
N SER A 12 -3.57 -17.72 -20.72
CA SER A 12 -2.99 -18.96 -20.20
C SER A 12 -3.69 -19.40 -18.91
N THR A 13 -4.25 -20.61 -18.92
CA THR A 13 -4.92 -21.21 -17.75
C THR A 13 -3.99 -21.40 -16.55
N VAL A 14 -2.74 -21.79 -16.80
CA VAL A 14 -1.71 -21.96 -15.76
C VAL A 14 -1.35 -20.62 -15.13
N ALA A 15 -1.08 -19.60 -15.96
CA ALA A 15 -0.77 -18.26 -15.44
C ALA A 15 -1.96 -17.66 -14.69
N ARG A 16 -3.20 -17.89 -15.15
CA ARG A 16 -4.43 -17.47 -14.45
C ARG A 16 -4.52 -18.07 -13.05
N ALA A 17 -4.23 -19.37 -12.90
CA ALA A 17 -4.24 -20.04 -11.60
C ALA A 17 -3.21 -19.44 -10.63
N HIS A 18 -1.99 -19.16 -11.11
CA HIS A 18 -0.97 -18.51 -10.28
C HIS A 18 -1.36 -17.07 -9.86
N LEU A 19 -1.98 -16.31 -10.77
CA LEU A 19 -2.46 -14.95 -10.47
C LEU A 19 -3.60 -14.96 -9.45
N GLU A 20 -4.53 -15.92 -9.52
CA GLU A 20 -5.61 -16.09 -8.54
C GLU A 20 -5.06 -16.42 -7.14
N GLU A 21 -4.08 -17.32 -7.05
CA GLU A 21 -3.45 -17.67 -5.78
C GLU A 21 -2.65 -16.49 -5.19
N ALA A 22 -1.88 -15.79 -6.02
CA ALA A 22 -1.17 -14.58 -5.59
C ALA A 22 -2.15 -13.51 -5.06
N LEU A 23 -3.31 -13.34 -5.72
CA LEU A 23 -4.35 -12.42 -5.27
C LEU A 23 -4.95 -12.83 -3.91
N LYS A 24 -5.19 -14.12 -3.71
CA LYS A 24 -5.67 -14.67 -2.44
C LYS A 24 -4.67 -14.42 -1.32
N GLN A 25 -3.38 -14.67 -1.57
CA GLN A 25 -2.31 -14.40 -0.61
C GLN A 25 -2.22 -12.92 -0.25
N CYS A 26 -2.25 -12.03 -1.24
CA CYS A 26 -2.24 -10.58 -0.98
C CYS A 26 -3.43 -10.12 -0.13
N ARG A 27 -4.63 -10.69 -0.34
CA ARG A 27 -5.83 -10.37 0.45
C ARG A 27 -5.75 -10.89 1.89
N ALA A 28 -4.97 -11.95 2.12
CA ALA A 28 -4.73 -12.53 3.43
C ALA A 28 -3.61 -11.83 4.21
N LEU A 29 -2.85 -10.93 3.57
CA LEU A 29 -1.84 -10.15 4.28
C LEU A 29 -2.49 -9.25 5.33
N PRO A 30 -1.87 -9.10 6.52
CA PRO A 30 -2.34 -8.15 7.50
C PRO A 30 -2.33 -6.73 6.91
N PRO A 31 -3.24 -5.85 7.35
CA PRO A 31 -3.23 -4.46 6.93
C PRO A 31 -1.87 -3.83 7.25
N THR A 32 -1.35 -3.02 6.33
CA THR A 32 -0.13 -2.26 6.58
C THR A 32 -0.36 -1.36 7.81
N PRO A 33 0.55 -1.37 8.79
CA PRO A 33 0.38 -0.64 10.05
C PRO A 33 0.64 0.85 9.84
N LEU A 34 -0.28 1.52 9.15
CA LEU A 34 -0.19 2.96 8.93
C LEU A 34 -0.50 3.69 10.23
N VAL A 35 0.25 4.74 10.51
CA VAL A 35 0.08 5.61 11.67
C VAL A 35 -0.20 7.04 11.21
N GLU A 36 -0.94 7.77 12.03
CA GLU A 36 -1.21 9.19 11.81
C GLU A 36 -0.09 10.05 12.39
N CYS A 37 0.35 11.06 11.65
CA CYS A 37 1.24 12.09 12.17
C CYS A 37 0.49 12.97 13.18
N PRO A 38 0.97 13.11 14.44
CA PRO A 38 0.29 13.92 15.44
C PRO A 38 0.34 15.44 15.15
N VAL A 39 1.17 15.88 14.20
CA VAL A 39 1.39 17.31 13.89
C VAL A 39 0.56 17.78 12.70
N CYS A 40 0.45 16.96 11.64
CA CYS A 40 -0.23 17.36 10.41
C CYS A 40 -1.37 16.42 9.98
N GLY A 41 -1.63 15.34 10.73
CA GLY A 41 -2.72 14.39 10.47
C GLY A 41 -2.50 13.47 9.25
N ARG A 42 -1.31 13.48 8.62
CA ARG A 42 -1.01 12.58 7.50
C ARG A 42 -0.86 11.14 7.98
N THR A 43 -1.47 10.20 7.27
CA THR A 43 -1.38 8.77 7.56
C THR A 43 -0.35 8.09 6.64
N GLY A 44 0.54 7.29 7.21
CA GLY A 44 1.62 6.65 6.44
C GLY A 44 2.38 5.59 7.22
N LEU A 45 3.41 5.00 6.59
CA LEU A 45 4.30 4.05 7.26
C LEU A 45 5.01 4.76 8.43
N PRO A 46 5.22 4.09 9.58
CA PRO A 46 5.86 4.68 10.75
C PRO A 46 7.22 5.33 10.44
N GLU A 47 8.05 4.70 9.61
CA GLU A 47 9.37 5.21 9.23
C GLU A 47 9.26 6.48 8.39
N ARG A 48 8.27 6.53 7.50
CA ARG A 48 8.02 7.71 6.65
C ARG A 48 7.43 8.86 7.45
N ILE A 49 6.48 8.57 8.34
CA ILE A 49 5.90 9.56 9.24
C ILE A 49 6.95 10.13 10.19
N ARG A 50 7.93 9.32 10.64
CA ARG A 50 9.02 9.79 11.50
C ARG A 50 9.96 10.78 10.80
N MET A 51 10.16 10.61 9.49
CA MET A 51 11.18 11.36 8.73
C MET A 51 10.62 12.46 7.84
N HIS A 52 9.29 12.57 7.70
CA HIS A 52 8.71 13.55 6.78
C HIS A 52 8.72 14.98 7.33
N ASP A 53 8.83 15.94 6.42
CA ASP A 53 8.66 17.35 6.73
C ASP A 53 7.17 17.66 6.94
N CYS A 54 6.84 18.06 8.18
CA CYS A 54 5.52 18.54 8.50
C CYS A 54 5.33 19.95 7.94
N PRO A 55 4.27 20.21 7.15
CA PRO A 55 3.99 21.55 6.64
C PRO A 55 3.70 22.57 7.76
N THR A 56 3.28 22.11 8.93
CA THR A 56 3.09 22.94 10.13
C THR A 56 4.40 23.31 10.83
N ALA A 57 5.48 22.54 10.63
CA ALA A 57 6.81 22.86 11.17
C ALA A 57 7.56 23.90 10.31
N ALA A 58 7.14 24.12 9.06
CA ALA A 58 7.79 25.02 8.11
C ALA A 58 7.26 26.47 8.13
N ARG A 59 6.32 26.82 9.02
CA ARG A 59 5.71 28.17 9.06
C ARG A 59 6.37 29.12 10.07
N ASP A 60 7.37 28.66 10.81
CA ASP A 60 8.14 29.47 11.76
C ASP A 60 9.61 29.55 11.30
N SER A 61 9.89 30.36 10.27
CA SER A 61 11.25 30.80 9.90
C SER A 61 11.20 32.16 9.24
#